data_AF-A0A1S9V757-F1
#
_entry.id   AF-A0A1S9V757-F1
#
_cell.length_a   1.000
_cell.length_b   1.000
_cell.length_c   1.000
_cell.angle_alpha   90.00
_cell.angle_beta   90.00
_cell.angle_gamma   90.00
#
_symmetry.space_group_name_H-M   'P 1'
#
loop_
_entity.id
_entity.type
_entity.pdbx_description
1 polymer ?
#
loop_
_entity_poly.entity_id
_entity_poly.type
_entity_poly.pdbx_seq_one_letter_code
_entity_poly.pdbx_strand_id
1 'polypeptide(L)'
;MEYGVYLFGEVMTTHDNYFKACDEAQQLTRDTGVVHGVMPIEDKKIDKTKVIELLSTLIVDAHSNGNFEWMYKPMQTSLDKLCEELNISVEEVQDRVIERF
;
A
#
# COMPACT_ATOMS: atom_id res chain seq x y z
N MET A 1 0.90 0.38 18.47
CA MET A 1 1.71 -0.22 17.40
C MET A 1 1.29 -1.67 17.34
N GLU A 2 0.80 -2.11 16.20
CA GLU A 2 0.34 -3.49 16.03
C GLU A 2 1.52 -4.36 15.59
N TYR A 3 1.51 -5.64 15.97
CA TYR A 3 2.54 -6.62 15.66
C TYR A 3 1.88 -7.82 15.00
N GLY A 4 2.41 -8.24 13.86
CA GLY A 4 1.96 -9.42 13.14
C GLY A 4 2.80 -10.62 13.52
N VAL A 5 2.16 -11.78 13.63
CA VAL A 5 2.85 -13.07 13.56
C VAL A 5 2.85 -13.52 12.10
N TYR A 6 4.04 -13.83 11.57
CA TYR A 6 4.26 -14.11 10.17
C TYR A 6 4.69 -15.56 9.95
N LEU A 7 4.16 -16.17 8.88
CA LEU A 7 4.64 -17.44 8.34
C LEU A 7 4.91 -17.25 6.84
N PHE A 8 6.14 -17.49 6.39
CA PHE A 8 6.56 -17.28 4.99
C PHE A 8 6.20 -15.90 4.39
N GLY A 9 6.14 -14.86 5.22
CA GLY A 9 5.82 -13.48 4.79
C GLY A 9 4.31 -13.14 4.83
N GLU A 10 3.44 -14.12 5.09
CA GLU A 10 2.00 -13.90 5.27
C GLU A 10 1.68 -13.65 6.75
N VAL A 11 0.79 -12.70 7.03
CA VAL A 11 0.32 -12.39 8.39
C VAL A 11 -0.73 -13.43 8.82
N MET A 12 -0.44 -14.19 9.87
CA MET A 12 -1.32 -15.21 10.44
C MET A 12 -2.32 -14.62 11.45
N THR A 13 -1.81 -13.75 12.33
CA THR A 13 -2.55 -13.12 13.42
C THR A 13 -1.91 -11.78 13.77
N THR A 14 -2.63 -10.92 14.50
CA THR A 14 -2.14 -9.61 14.90
C THR A 14 -2.39 -9.35 16.39
N HIS A 15 -1.50 -8.59 17.02
CA HIS A 15 -1.60 -8.20 18.42
C HIS A 15 -1.21 -6.74 18.63
N ASP A 16 -1.85 -6.12 19.61
CA ASP A 16 -1.53 -4.77 20.10
C ASP A 16 -0.26 -4.72 20.97
N ASN A 17 0.32 -5.89 21.27
CA ASN A 17 1.43 -6.05 22.20
C ASN A 17 2.46 -7.04 21.64
N TYR A 18 3.73 -6.61 21.59
CA TYR A 18 4.85 -7.40 21.09
C TYR A 18 5.02 -8.74 21.82
N PHE A 19 4.94 -8.75 23.16
CA PHE A 19 5.15 -9.96 23.95
C PHE A 19 4.03 -10.98 23.71
N LYS A 20 2.77 -10.53 23.57
CA LYS A 20 1.67 -11.42 23.18
C LYS A 20 1.91 -12.05 21.80
N ALA A 21 2.36 -11.26 20.83
CA ALA A 21 2.71 -11.79 19.50
C ALA A 21 3.87 -12.80 19.57
N CYS A 22 4.86 -12.57 20.44
CA CYS A 22 5.94 -13.54 20.66
C CYS A 22 5.45 -14.84 21.30
N ASP A 23 4.59 -14.75 22.32
CA ASP A 23 4.02 -15.94 22.97
C ASP A 23 3.23 -16.79 21.96
N GLU A 24 2.42 -16.15 21.13
CA GLU A 24 1.66 -16.84 20.08
C GLU A 24 2.56 -17.43 18.99
N ALA A 25 3.55 -16.68 18.50
CA ALA A 25 4.51 -17.19 17.52
C ALA A 25 5.32 -18.39 18.06
N GLN A 26 5.69 -18.37 19.34
CA GLN A 26 6.36 -19.50 20.00
C GLN A 26 5.43 -20.71 20.10
N GLN A 27 4.17 -20.50 20.48
CA GLN A 27 3.20 -21.58 20.58
C GLN A 27 2.94 -22.23 19.21
N LEU A 28 2.68 -21.41 18.19
CA LEU A 28 2.50 -21.88 16.81
C LEU A 28 3.75 -22.64 16.30
N THR A 29 4.95 -22.17 16.63
CA THR A 29 6.19 -22.86 16.27
C THR A 29 6.31 -24.23 16.93
N ARG A 30 5.88 -24.36 18.19
CA ARG A 30 5.83 -25.66 18.88
C ARG A 30 4.80 -26.59 18.26
N ASP A 31 3.66 -26.06 17.86
CA ASP A 31 2.53 -26.86 17.36
C ASP A 31 2.75 -27.34 15.93
N THR A 32 3.42 -26.55 15.08
CA THR A 32 3.63 -26.90 13.66
C THR A 32 5.04 -27.40 13.34
N GLY A 33 6.02 -27.13 14.20
CA GLY A 33 7.44 -27.36 13.93
C GLY A 33 8.05 -26.39 12.92
N VAL A 34 7.31 -25.35 12.49
CA VAL A 34 7.76 -24.32 11.54
C VAL A 34 7.97 -23.00 12.28
N VAL A 35 9.06 -22.30 11.96
CA VAL A 35 9.41 -21.04 12.63
C VAL A 35 8.44 -19.92 12.19
N HIS A 36 7.78 -19.30 13.18
CA HIS A 36 6.98 -18.10 12.99
C HIS A 36 7.76 -16.86 13.42
N GLY A 37 7.69 -15.79 12.62
CA GLY A 37 8.33 -14.50 12.91
C GLY A 37 7.36 -13.51 13.55
N VAL A 38 7.89 -12.56 14.32
CA VAL A 38 7.12 -11.42 14.84
C VAL A 38 7.72 -10.15 14.31
N MET A 39 6.92 -9.32 13.64
CA MET A 39 7.35 -8.02 13.13
C MET A 39 6.28 -6.96 13.43
N PRO A 40 6.66 -5.68 13.63
CA PRO A 40 5.69 -4.60 13.65
C PRO A 40 4.90 -4.61 12.35
N ILE A 41 3.58 -4.55 12.45
CA ILE A 41 2.76 -4.14 11.33
C ILE A 41 2.92 -2.64 11.29
N GLU A 42 3.84 -2.19 10.44
CA GLU A 42 3.72 -0.86 9.91
C GLU A 42 2.43 -0.85 9.11
N ASP A 43 1.40 -0.19 9.64
CA ASP A 43 0.46 0.50 8.77
C ASP A 43 1.35 1.32 7.85
N LYS A 44 1.60 0.83 6.63
CA LYS A 44 2.04 1.71 5.55
C LYS A 44 0.86 2.62 5.30
N LYS A 45 0.72 3.64 6.17
CA LYS A 45 -0.11 4.80 5.91
C LYS A 45 0.53 5.42 4.70
N ILE A 46 -0.02 5.05 3.55
CA ILE A 46 0.29 5.69 2.30
C ILE A 46 0.04 7.17 2.55
N ASP A 47 1.09 7.96 2.43
CA ASP A 47 0.97 9.41 2.44
C ASP A 47 0.19 9.80 1.18
N LYS A 48 -1.12 9.92 1.34
CA LYS A 48 -2.05 10.19 0.24
C LYS A 48 -1.69 11.48 -0.47
N THR A 49 -1.22 12.50 0.25
CA THR A 49 -0.76 13.76 -0.33
C THR A 49 0.43 13.53 -1.26
N LYS A 50 1.42 12.74 -0.81
CA LYS A 50 2.58 12.40 -1.63
C LYS A 50 2.19 11.57 -2.86
N VAL A 51 1.23 10.67 -2.73
CA VAL A 51 0.73 9.87 -3.87
C VAL A 51 -0.02 10.75 -4.87
N ILE A 52 -0.89 11.65 -4.39
CA ILE A 52 -1.58 12.63 -5.23
C ILE A 52 -0.56 13.47 -6.02
N GLU A 53 0.52 13.92 -5.37
CA GLU A 53 1.59 14.67 -6.04
C GLU A 53 2.32 13.88 -7.11
N LEU A 54 2.61 12.61 -6.86
CA LEU A 54 3.26 11.74 -7.84
C LEU A 54 2.33 11.47 -9.03
N LEU A 55 1.05 11.18 -8.77
CA LEU A 55 0.06 10.96 -9.83
C LEU A 55 -0.14 12.21 -10.68
N SER A 56 -0.26 13.39 -10.07
CA SER A 56 -0.44 14.63 -10.81
C SER A 56 0.79 14.98 -11.65
N THR A 57 1.99 14.76 -11.12
CA THR A 57 3.25 14.93 -11.87
C THR A 57 3.29 14.01 -13.09
N LEU A 58 2.94 12.74 -12.90
CA LEU A 58 3.00 11.72 -13.95
C LEU A 58 1.97 12.01 -15.07
N ILE A 59 0.80 12.55 -14.73
CA ILE A 59 -0.20 13.02 -15.70
C ILE A 59 0.30 14.25 -16.49
N VAL A 60 0.88 15.24 -15.82
CA VAL A 60 1.43 16.43 -16.47
C VAL A 60 2.59 16.06 -17.39
N ASP A 61 3.52 15.22 -16.93
CA ASP A 61 4.65 14.74 -17.74
C ASP A 61 4.17 13.95 -18.98
N ALA A 62 3.14 13.12 -18.82
CA ALA A 62 2.53 12.39 -19.93
C ALA A 62 1.94 13.35 -20.97
N HIS A 63 1.27 14.41 -20.50
CA HIS A 63 0.70 15.44 -21.35
C HIS A 63 1.79 16.22 -22.10
N SER A 64 2.86 16.65 -21.42
CA SER A 64 3.98 17.39 -22.02
C SER A 64 4.76 16.56 -23.05
N ASN A 65 4.89 15.25 -22.83
CA ASN A 65 5.64 14.36 -23.72
C ASN A 65 4.77 13.60 -24.74
N GLY A 66 3.44 13.80 -24.72
CA GLY A 66 2.49 13.07 -25.57
C GLY A 66 2.48 11.56 -25.36
N ASN A 67 2.96 11.07 -24.20
CA ASN A 67 3.11 9.64 -23.91
C ASN A 67 2.11 9.20 -22.84
N PHE A 68 0.98 8.68 -23.31
CA PHE A 68 -0.10 8.14 -22.46
C PHE A 68 -0.11 6.61 -22.40
N GLU A 69 0.95 5.92 -22.85
CA GLU A 69 0.95 4.46 -22.93
C GLU A 69 0.67 3.78 -21.59
N TRP A 70 1.08 4.40 -20.48
CA TRP A 70 0.82 3.93 -19.12
C TRP A 70 -0.66 4.06 -18.70
N MET A 71 -1.43 4.99 -19.29
CA MET A 71 -2.86 5.20 -19.01
C MET A 71 -3.78 4.20 -19.72
N TYR A 72 -3.33 3.64 -20.85
CA TYR A 72 -4.18 2.88 -21.77
C TYR A 72 -3.79 1.40 -21.91
N LYS A 73 -2.90 0.86 -21.07
CA LYS A 73 -2.57 -0.57 -21.15
C LYS A 73 -3.83 -1.41 -20.83
N PRO A 74 -4.26 -2.33 -21.73
CA PRO A 74 -5.52 -3.08 -21.62
C PRO A 74 -5.69 -3.99 -20.39
N MET A 75 -4.72 -4.01 -19.47
CA MET A 75 -4.72 -4.87 -18.29
C MET A 75 -4.41 -4.16 -16.96
N GLN A 76 -4.14 -2.86 -16.90
CA GLN A 76 -3.64 -2.25 -15.65
C GLN A 76 -4.23 -0.86 -15.40
N THR A 77 -5.24 -0.86 -14.51
CA THR A 77 -5.63 0.22 -13.58
C THR A 77 -5.93 1.58 -14.20
N SER A 78 -7.21 1.83 -14.56
CA SER A 78 -7.68 3.21 -14.77
C SER A 78 -7.35 4.08 -13.55
N LEU A 79 -7.16 5.38 -13.75
CA LEU A 79 -6.93 6.31 -12.64
C LEU A 79 -7.98 6.14 -11.54
N ASP A 80 -9.24 5.95 -11.91
CA ASP A 80 -10.34 5.68 -10.97
C ASP A 80 -10.10 4.42 -10.14
N LYS A 81 -9.69 3.32 -10.76
CA LYS A 81 -9.41 2.05 -10.07
C LYS A 81 -8.19 2.19 -9.15
N LEU A 82 -7.18 2.94 -9.56
CA LEU A 82 -5.99 3.19 -8.77
C LEU A 82 -6.32 4.07 -7.56
N CYS A 83 -7.14 5.11 -7.76
CA CYS A 83 -7.66 5.95 -6.70
C CYS A 83 -8.54 5.17 -5.72
N GLU A 84 -9.39 4.26 -6.21
CA GLU A 84 -10.20 3.36 -5.37
C GLU A 84 -9.34 2.44 -4.52
N GLU A 85 -8.37 1.73 -5.12
CA GLU A 85 -7.45 0.83 -4.42
C GLU A 85 -6.61 1.55 -3.36
N LEU A 86 -6.23 2.81 -3.62
CA LEU A 86 -5.43 3.63 -2.72
C LEU A 86 -6.28 4.49 -1.76
N ASN A 87 -7.61 4.42 -1.88
CA ASN A 87 -8.57 5.25 -1.14
C ASN A 87 -8.24 6.76 -1.25
N ILE A 88 -7.97 7.24 -2.46
CA ILE A 88 -7.62 8.62 -2.80
C ILE A 88 -8.75 9.21 -3.65
N SER A 89 -9.04 10.52 -3.48
CA SER A 89 -10.02 11.19 -4.32
C SER A 89 -9.45 11.43 -5.72
N VAL A 90 -10.20 11.03 -6.76
CA VAL A 90 -9.87 11.38 -8.15
C VAL A 90 -9.91 12.89 -8.35
N GLU A 91 -10.86 13.59 -7.71
CA GLU A 91 -11.00 15.05 -7.79
C GLU A 91 -9.76 15.76 -7.26
N GLU A 92 -9.20 15.32 -6.13
CA GLU A 92 -7.98 15.90 -5.55
C GLU A 92 -6.77 15.76 -6.48
N VAL A 93 -6.68 14.65 -7.22
CA VAL A 93 -5.64 14.45 -8.24
C VAL A 93 -5.87 15.39 -9.41
N GLN A 94 -7.10 15.53 -9.88
CA GLN A 94 -7.46 16.40 -11.01
C GLN A 94 -7.24 17.88 -10.69
N ASP A 95 -7.63 18.34 -9.51
CA ASP A 95 -7.40 19.72 -9.06
C ASP A 95 -5.90 20.05 -9.07
N ARG A 96 -5.07 19.14 -8.53
CA ARG A 96 -3.60 19.27 -8.54
C ARG A 96 -2.98 19.22 -9.93
N VAL A 97 -3.63 18.55 -10.88
CA VAL A 97 -3.20 18.55 -12.29
C VAL A 97 -3.55 19.90 -12.92
N ILE A 98 -4.74 20.44 -12.68
CA ILE A 98 -5.19 21.74 -13.20
C ILE A 98 -4.32 22.89 -12.67
N GLU A 99 -3.94 22.87 -11.40
CA GLU A 99 -3.02 23.87 -10.81
C GLU A 99 -1.63 23.91 -11.48
N ARG A 100 -1.24 22.85 -12.19
CA ARG A 100 0.08 22.68 -12.80
C ARG A 100 0.11 22.96 -14.30
N PHE A 101 -1.03 23.24 -14.90
CA PHE A 101 -1.16 23.66 -16.31
C PHE A 101 -1.27 25.19 -16.42
#